data_AF-A0A562D5I9-F1
#
_entry.id   AF-A0A562D5I9-F1
#
_cell.length_a   1.000
_cell.length_b   1.000
_cell.length_c   1.000
_cell.angle_alpha   90.00
_cell.angle_beta   90.00
_cell.angle_gamma   90.00
#
_symmetry.space_group_name_H-M   'P 1'
#
loop_
_entity.id
_entity.type
_entity.pdbx_description
1 polymer ?
#
loop_
_entity_poly.entity_id
_entity_poly.type
_entity_poly.pdbx_seq_one_letter_code
_entity_poly.pdbx_strand_id
1 'polypeptide(L)'
;MIGLGVGGFLYFTGRLGIGPLSAADKDAAKAIAAGVEKPAWASNGDVDCAVDELLHEHRSGDLEERGLVERSGDTWTYTGEWKRADANTYYESLLDCSGNWAKQVGDEWDLEDTDCLDDIGAGTMAAWFAQDSLELSDGEDAAEEDRAEAVEALDECYLKTPPPPKATARAAYRAVEFTFTNSASAGDVVINTGGPGSWTPLKGQKVKIDTDEGGARGCVEAQAVTTYPWGSEAEAVDEFCGTSKPKRIWWKKKRCTTEPGCYAFQLHYEGFRDFESITASYTSNGGDCMAVSGRCSDTVTAAIGGRGTVVTWSFPGSYQGNFVARVGKLKSRLPN
;
A
#
# COMPACT_ATOMS: atom_id res chain seq x y z
N MET A 1 43.94 47.72 -20.83
CA MET A 1 43.14 47.34 -19.64
C MET A 1 42.89 45.85 -19.78
N ILE A 2 43.65 44.97 -19.11
CA ILE A 2 43.51 44.60 -17.67
C ILE A 2 42.05 44.22 -17.39
N GLY A 3 41.68 43.00 -17.02
CA GLY A 3 42.45 41.81 -16.66
C GLY A 3 41.50 40.65 -16.33
N LEU A 4 42.08 39.45 -16.25
CA LEU A 4 41.52 38.17 -15.81
C LEU A 4 40.80 38.25 -14.45
N GLY A 5 39.83 37.36 -14.24
CA GLY A 5 39.23 37.14 -12.92
C GLY A 5 38.06 36.14 -12.88
N VAL A 6 38.22 34.96 -13.49
CA VAL A 6 37.40 33.78 -13.16
C VAL A 6 38.27 32.93 -12.24
N GLY A 7 38.10 33.11 -10.94
CA GLY A 7 38.91 32.47 -9.91
C GLY A 7 38.73 33.19 -8.59
N GLY A 8 37.83 32.71 -7.74
CA GLY A 8 37.60 33.28 -6.43
C GLY A 8 36.15 33.21 -5.97
N PHE A 9 35.60 32.01 -5.84
CA PHE A 9 34.45 31.77 -4.97
C PHE A 9 34.64 30.47 -4.16
N LEU A 10 35.88 30.23 -3.73
CA LEU A 10 36.29 29.22 -2.75
C LEU A 10 37.12 29.96 -1.69
N TYR A 11 36.95 29.60 -0.42
CA TYR A 11 37.63 30.14 0.79
C TYR A 11 36.96 31.25 1.60
N PHE A 12 35.64 31.24 1.88
CA PHE A 12 35.16 32.04 3.02
C PHE A 12 33.88 31.52 3.70
N THR A 13 33.88 30.25 4.11
CA THR A 13 33.14 29.80 5.30
C THR A 13 34.16 29.10 6.20
N GLY A 14 34.54 29.75 7.29
CA GLY A 14 35.69 29.37 8.10
C GLY A 14 35.43 28.20 9.04
N ARG A 15 35.62 26.97 8.55
CA ARG A 15 35.95 25.81 9.40
C ARG A 15 37.46 25.57 9.27
N LEU A 16 38.20 25.96 10.30
CA LEU A 16 39.66 26.11 10.33
C LEU A 16 40.37 24.75 10.48
N GLY A 17 41.20 24.35 9.50
CA GLY A 17 41.99 23.10 9.59
C GLY A 17 43.10 22.86 8.54
N ILE A 18 44.18 23.67 8.56
CA ILE A 18 45.55 23.35 8.05
C ILE A 18 45.73 23.26 6.51
N GLY A 19 46.88 23.68 5.99
CA GLY A 19 47.19 23.90 4.55
C GLY A 19 47.00 22.71 3.58
N PRO A 20 47.44 22.87 2.31
CA PRO A 20 47.04 21.98 1.20
C PRO A 20 47.29 20.51 1.52
N LEU A 21 46.35 19.64 1.12
CA LEU A 21 46.43 18.19 1.32
C LEU A 21 47.77 17.63 0.85
N SER A 22 48.38 16.78 1.69
CA SER A 22 49.61 16.07 1.35
C SER A 22 49.36 15.03 0.26
N ALA A 23 50.44 14.44 -0.29
CA ALA A 23 50.29 13.36 -1.26
C ALA A 23 49.57 12.13 -0.65
N ALA A 24 49.87 11.82 0.62
CA ALA A 24 49.21 10.74 1.34
C ALA A 24 47.72 11.03 1.57
N ASP A 25 47.37 12.27 1.97
CA ASP A 25 45.97 12.67 2.15
C ASP A 25 45.18 12.54 0.84
N LYS A 26 45.78 12.93 -0.29
CA LYS A 26 45.13 12.81 -1.62
C LYS A 26 44.92 11.37 -2.04
N ASP A 27 45.82 10.47 -1.69
CA ASP A 27 45.68 9.05 -2.04
C ASP A 27 44.67 8.35 -1.11
N ALA A 28 44.61 8.74 0.17
CA ALA A 28 43.53 8.34 1.07
C ALA A 28 42.17 8.87 0.61
N ALA A 29 42.08 10.14 0.21
CA ALA A 29 40.86 10.75 -0.33
C ALA A 29 40.33 9.98 -1.55
N LYS A 30 41.20 9.63 -2.50
CA LYS A 30 40.81 8.80 -3.66
C LYS A 30 40.31 7.41 -3.25
N ALA A 31 40.91 6.80 -2.22
CA ALA A 31 40.47 5.50 -1.74
C ALA A 31 39.05 5.57 -1.15
N ILE A 32 38.76 6.61 -0.36
CA ILE A 32 37.43 6.85 0.20
C ILE A 32 36.42 7.19 -0.89
N ALA A 33 36.69 8.19 -1.74
CA ALA A 33 35.77 8.63 -2.80
C ALA A 33 35.45 7.51 -3.82
N ALA A 34 36.37 6.57 -4.05
CA ALA A 34 36.14 5.41 -4.91
C ALA A 34 35.36 4.28 -4.21
N GLY A 35 35.35 4.24 -2.87
CA GLY A 35 34.78 3.15 -2.08
C GLY A 35 33.46 3.49 -1.40
N VAL A 36 33.23 4.76 -1.03
CA VAL A 36 31.99 5.21 -0.38
C VAL A 36 30.83 5.14 -1.37
N GLU A 37 29.68 4.66 -0.90
CA GLU A 37 28.47 4.65 -1.72
C GLU A 37 27.96 6.09 -1.88
N LYS A 38 27.82 6.51 -3.13
CA LYS A 38 27.35 7.86 -3.45
C LYS A 38 25.81 7.90 -3.44
N PRO A 39 25.18 8.81 -2.69
CA PRO A 39 23.75 9.05 -2.79
C PRO A 39 23.32 9.39 -4.22
N ALA A 40 22.09 9.00 -4.60
CA ALA A 40 21.57 9.25 -5.95
C ALA A 40 21.51 10.75 -6.30
N TRP A 41 21.16 11.58 -5.31
CA TRP A 41 21.02 13.04 -5.44
C TRP A 41 22.38 13.78 -5.59
N ALA A 42 23.48 13.20 -5.10
CA ALA A 42 24.81 13.85 -5.10
C ALA A 42 25.58 13.59 -6.40
N SER A 43 26.47 14.50 -6.80
CA SER A 43 27.41 14.31 -7.89
C SER A 43 28.76 13.74 -7.41
N ASN A 44 29.56 13.19 -8.32
CA ASN A 44 30.93 12.75 -7.96
C ASN A 44 31.81 13.91 -7.47
N GLY A 45 31.57 15.12 -7.97
CA GLY A 45 32.30 16.31 -7.51
C GLY A 45 31.96 16.69 -6.08
N ASP A 46 30.73 16.43 -5.64
CA ASP A 46 30.30 16.68 -4.27
C ASP A 46 30.95 15.67 -3.31
N VAL A 47 31.05 14.39 -3.72
CA VAL A 47 31.79 13.36 -2.97
C VAL A 47 33.26 13.72 -2.85
N ASP A 48 33.92 14.06 -3.96
CA ASP A 48 35.33 14.43 -3.95
C ASP A 48 35.57 15.63 -3.01
N CYS A 49 34.68 16.63 -3.04
CA CYS A 49 34.71 17.80 -2.16
C CYS A 49 34.53 17.43 -0.67
N ALA A 50 33.52 16.61 -0.35
CA ALA A 50 33.24 16.19 1.01
C ALA A 50 34.37 15.34 1.62
N VAL A 51 34.96 14.45 0.82
CA VAL A 51 36.12 13.66 1.24
C VAL A 51 37.35 14.55 1.43
N ASP A 52 37.59 15.53 0.56
CA ASP A 52 38.69 16.49 0.72
C ASP A 52 38.54 17.32 2.01
N GLU A 53 37.32 17.72 2.39
CA GLU A 53 37.05 18.42 3.65
C GLU A 53 37.25 17.51 4.87
N LEU A 54 36.79 16.25 4.81
CA LEU A 54 37.05 15.25 5.86
C LEU A 54 38.56 15.06 6.10
N LEU A 55 39.36 15.04 5.03
CA LEU A 55 40.82 14.94 5.09
C LEU A 55 41.49 16.24 5.56
N HIS A 56 40.88 17.41 5.36
CA HIS A 56 41.38 18.64 5.98
C HIS A 56 41.20 18.60 7.50
N GLU A 57 40.07 18.08 7.98
CA GLU A 57 39.74 18.01 9.40
C GLU A 57 40.56 16.96 10.16
N HIS A 58 40.62 15.72 9.66
CA HIS A 58 41.24 14.60 10.38
C HIS A 58 42.58 14.13 9.81
N ARG A 59 42.95 14.46 8.56
CA ARG A 59 44.15 13.96 7.88
C ARG A 59 44.18 12.42 7.74
N SER A 60 45.01 11.91 6.84
CA SER A 60 45.03 10.46 6.56
C SER A 60 45.48 9.62 7.77
N GLY A 61 46.35 10.18 8.62
CA GLY A 61 46.85 9.49 9.82
C GLY A 61 45.77 9.27 10.88
N ASP A 62 44.96 10.28 11.21
CA ASP A 62 43.93 10.11 12.23
C ASP A 62 42.79 9.24 11.69
N LEU A 63 42.46 9.35 10.39
CA LEU A 63 41.50 8.44 9.75
C LEU A 63 41.99 6.98 9.73
N GLU A 64 43.31 6.76 9.63
CA GLU A 64 43.94 5.43 9.80
C GLU A 64 43.74 4.90 11.23
N GLU A 65 44.04 5.71 12.23
CA GLU A 65 43.87 5.35 13.65
C GLU A 65 42.39 5.11 14.02
N ARG A 66 41.47 5.76 13.30
CA ARG A 66 40.02 5.63 13.50
C ARG A 66 39.42 4.46 12.73
N GLY A 67 40.18 3.85 11.81
CA GLY A 67 39.80 2.64 11.10
C GLY A 67 39.13 2.86 9.76
N LEU A 68 38.84 4.11 9.34
CA LEU A 68 38.12 4.39 8.09
C LEU A 68 38.94 4.06 6.84
N VAL A 69 40.26 4.18 6.96
CA VAL A 69 41.23 3.82 5.91
C VAL A 69 42.35 3.01 6.52
N GLU A 70 42.93 2.09 5.75
CA GLU A 70 44.10 1.33 6.17
C GLU A 70 45.25 1.56 5.19
N ARG A 71 46.47 1.67 5.72
CA ARG A 71 47.68 1.77 4.90
C ARG A 71 48.45 0.45 4.85
N SER A 72 48.56 -0.10 3.65
CA SER A 72 49.42 -1.25 3.34
C SER A 72 50.60 -0.81 2.47
N GLY A 73 51.75 -0.55 3.10
CA GLY A 73 52.91 0.03 2.42
C GLY A 73 52.64 1.47 1.98
N ASP A 74 52.67 1.72 0.66
CA ASP A 74 52.36 3.03 0.07
C ASP A 74 50.90 3.14 -0.42
N THR A 75 50.06 2.12 -0.20
CA THR A 75 48.67 2.08 -0.68
C THR A 75 47.68 2.30 0.44
N TRP A 76 46.68 3.15 0.20
CA TRP A 76 45.53 3.39 1.07
C TRP A 76 44.32 2.60 0.60
N THR A 77 43.59 1.99 1.52
CA THR A 77 42.36 1.23 1.25
C THR A 77 41.24 1.74 2.14
N TYR A 78 40.06 1.98 1.56
CA TYR A 78 38.85 2.30 2.32
C TYR A 78 38.28 1.02 2.95
N THR A 79 37.95 1.08 4.24
CA THR A 79 37.50 -0.09 5.02
C THR A 79 35.98 -0.17 5.13
N GLY A 80 35.29 0.97 5.05
CA GLY A 80 33.86 1.09 5.36
C GLY A 80 33.54 1.29 6.83
N GLU A 81 34.53 1.32 7.72
CA GLU A 81 34.30 1.48 9.17
C GLU A 81 34.19 2.96 9.54
N TRP A 82 32.96 3.46 9.59
CA TRP A 82 32.70 4.85 9.96
C TRP A 82 32.52 5.00 11.47
N LYS A 83 33.06 6.07 12.04
CA LYS A 83 32.60 6.57 13.34
C LYS A 83 31.55 7.65 13.09
N ARG A 84 30.54 7.75 13.96
CA ARG A 84 29.44 8.72 13.84
C ARG A 84 29.93 10.14 13.57
N ALA A 85 30.96 10.59 14.28
CA ALA A 85 31.50 11.94 14.08
C ALA A 85 32.07 12.16 12.66
N ASP A 86 32.77 11.16 12.10
CA ASP A 86 33.32 11.27 10.75
C ASP A 86 32.21 11.19 9.70
N ALA A 87 31.22 10.32 9.92
CA ALA A 87 30.07 10.15 9.04
C ALA A 87 29.21 11.43 8.99
N ASN A 88 28.93 12.04 10.14
CA ASN A 88 28.21 13.30 10.22
C ASN A 88 28.99 14.42 9.53
N THR A 89 30.30 14.53 9.79
CA THR A 89 31.16 15.53 9.09
C THR A 89 31.17 15.32 7.58
N TYR A 90 31.28 14.07 7.12
CA TYR A 90 31.26 13.75 5.70
C TYR A 90 29.93 14.17 5.05
N TYR A 91 28.79 13.79 5.64
CA TYR A 91 27.49 14.15 5.07
C TYR A 91 27.17 15.64 5.20
N GLU A 92 27.56 16.31 6.28
CA GLU A 92 27.42 17.77 6.41
C GLU A 92 28.21 18.46 5.29
N SER A 93 29.46 18.01 5.05
CA SER A 93 30.28 18.50 3.95
C SER A 93 29.69 18.18 2.58
N LEU A 94 29.09 17.01 2.40
CA LEU A 94 28.45 16.62 1.13
C LEU A 94 27.26 17.52 0.80
N LEU A 95 26.42 17.83 1.79
CA LEU A 95 25.30 18.75 1.65
C LEU A 95 25.80 20.18 1.33
N ASP A 96 26.85 20.64 1.99
CA ASP A 96 27.46 21.94 1.74
C ASP A 96 28.10 22.02 0.34
N CYS A 97 28.85 21.00 -0.06
CA CYS A 97 29.54 20.92 -1.36
C CYS A 97 28.55 20.92 -2.55
N SER A 98 27.39 20.28 -2.37
CA SER A 98 26.29 20.30 -3.35
C SER A 98 25.76 21.73 -3.60
N GLY A 99 25.81 22.59 -2.59
CA GLY A 99 25.41 24.01 -2.66
C GLY A 99 23.91 24.28 -2.86
N ASN A 100 23.11 23.26 -3.19
CA ASN A 100 21.66 23.31 -3.27
C ASN A 100 21.05 21.94 -2.93
N TRP A 101 21.55 21.33 -1.85
CA TRP A 101 21.22 19.97 -1.46
C TRP A 101 19.73 19.78 -1.20
N ALA A 102 19.04 20.75 -0.59
CA ALA A 102 17.62 20.65 -0.28
C ALA A 102 16.79 20.41 -1.55
N LYS A 103 17.15 21.08 -2.65
CA LYS A 103 16.51 20.84 -3.94
C LYS A 103 16.84 19.47 -4.53
N GLN A 104 18.10 19.04 -4.45
CA GLN A 104 18.51 17.74 -5.00
C GLN A 104 17.89 16.57 -4.25
N VAL A 105 17.85 16.65 -2.91
CA VAL A 105 17.18 15.68 -2.04
C VAL A 105 15.68 15.73 -2.27
N GLY A 106 15.08 16.92 -2.35
CA GLY A 106 13.66 17.07 -2.66
C GLY A 106 13.26 16.49 -4.02
N ASP A 107 14.06 16.70 -5.06
CA ASP A 107 13.84 16.11 -6.39
C ASP A 107 13.94 14.57 -6.34
N GLU A 108 14.88 14.00 -5.59
CA GLU A 108 15.04 12.54 -5.41
C GLU A 108 13.88 11.93 -4.58
N TRP A 109 13.39 12.66 -3.59
CA TRP A 109 12.34 12.24 -2.67
C TRP A 109 10.93 12.63 -3.13
N ASP A 110 10.78 13.23 -4.31
CA ASP A 110 9.53 13.76 -4.87
C ASP A 110 8.82 14.73 -3.90
N LEU A 111 9.59 15.59 -3.22
CA LEU A 111 9.09 16.61 -2.29
C LEU A 111 8.84 17.93 -3.03
N GLU A 112 7.60 18.43 -2.92
CA GLU A 112 7.20 19.69 -3.56
C GLU A 112 7.74 20.95 -2.85
N ASP A 113 7.97 20.87 -1.55
CA ASP A 113 8.39 21.99 -0.69
C ASP A 113 9.80 21.74 -0.18
N THR A 114 10.81 22.30 -0.85
CA THR A 114 12.22 22.14 -0.44
C THR A 114 12.64 23.12 0.65
N ASP A 115 11.87 24.17 0.89
CA ASP A 115 12.20 25.20 1.88
C ASP A 115 12.14 24.60 3.30
N CYS A 116 11.27 23.61 3.53
CA CYS A 116 11.20 22.91 4.81
C CYS A 116 12.44 22.04 5.07
N LEU A 117 13.11 21.51 4.02
CA LEU A 117 14.41 20.83 4.20
C LEU A 117 15.49 21.83 4.66
N ASP A 118 15.51 23.03 4.09
CA ASP A 118 16.43 24.09 4.52
C ASP A 118 16.20 24.49 5.98
N ASP A 119 14.95 24.54 6.43
CA ASP A 119 14.58 24.82 7.83
C ASP A 119 15.01 23.70 8.81
N ILE A 120 14.93 22.42 8.40
CA ILE A 120 15.47 21.28 9.18
C ILE A 120 17.00 21.40 9.30
N GLY A 121 17.66 21.81 8.21
CA GLY A 121 19.08 22.14 8.19
C GLY A 121 20.02 20.96 7.90
N ALA A 122 21.20 21.31 7.36
CA ALA A 122 22.18 20.34 6.88
C ALA A 122 22.74 19.42 7.99
N GLY A 123 22.92 19.93 9.22
CA GLY A 123 23.44 19.12 10.32
C GLY A 123 22.51 17.96 10.70
N THR A 124 21.21 18.25 10.83
CA THR A 124 20.18 17.25 11.15
C THR A 124 20.04 16.23 10.02
N MET A 125 19.98 16.70 8.77
CA MET A 125 19.91 15.80 7.61
C MET A 125 21.18 14.98 7.43
N ALA A 126 22.36 15.53 7.72
CA ALA A 126 23.61 14.79 7.66
C ALA A 126 23.65 13.63 8.66
N ALA A 127 23.17 13.84 9.88
CA ALA A 127 23.09 12.79 10.88
C ALA A 127 22.11 11.68 10.47
N TRP A 128 21.01 12.03 9.78
CA TRP A 128 20.09 11.06 9.19
C TRP A 128 20.77 10.23 8.08
N PHE A 129 21.37 10.88 7.08
CA PHE A 129 22.04 10.18 5.97
C PHE A 129 23.21 9.31 6.44
N ALA A 130 23.98 9.79 7.42
CA ALA A 130 25.08 9.05 8.03
C ALA A 130 24.64 7.68 8.55
N GLN A 131 23.44 7.61 9.12
CA GLN A 131 22.93 6.37 9.72
C GLN A 131 22.13 5.52 8.76
N ASP A 132 21.43 6.15 7.82
CA ASP A 132 20.66 5.44 6.81
C ASP A 132 21.59 4.74 5.80
N SER A 133 22.73 5.35 5.49
CA SER A 133 23.59 4.91 4.39
C SER A 133 24.93 4.29 4.80
N LEU A 134 25.39 4.43 6.05
CA LEU A 134 26.69 3.91 6.50
C LEU A 134 26.56 3.00 7.73
N GLU A 135 27.46 2.04 7.83
CA GLU A 135 27.61 1.18 9.01
C GLU A 135 28.51 1.89 10.04
N LEU A 136 27.95 2.23 11.21
CA LEU A 136 28.65 2.97 12.27
C LEU A 136 29.26 2.04 13.32
N SER A 137 30.49 2.34 13.74
CA SER A 137 31.32 1.49 14.62
C SER A 137 31.29 1.88 16.11
N ASP A 138 30.77 3.07 16.45
CA ASP A 138 30.86 3.67 17.79
C ASP A 138 29.64 3.46 18.71
N GLY A 139 28.68 2.62 18.29
CA GLY A 139 27.53 2.17 19.10
C GLY A 139 26.18 2.80 18.70
N GLU A 140 25.10 2.01 18.80
CA GLU A 140 23.79 2.32 18.20
C GLU A 140 23.00 3.43 18.93
N ASP A 141 23.11 3.56 20.26
CA ASP A 141 22.18 4.37 21.06
C ASP A 141 22.16 5.87 20.71
N ALA A 142 23.32 6.52 20.55
CA ALA A 142 23.40 7.95 20.25
C ALA A 142 23.11 8.26 18.78
N ALA A 143 23.36 7.30 17.90
CA ALA A 143 22.97 7.40 16.51
C ALA A 143 21.43 7.38 16.41
N GLU A 144 20.79 6.40 17.05
CA GLU A 144 19.34 6.26 17.04
C GLU A 144 18.60 7.54 17.49
N GLU A 145 19.14 8.29 18.47
CA GLU A 145 18.62 9.59 18.90
C GLU A 145 18.71 10.66 17.81
N ASP A 146 19.88 10.86 17.20
CA ASP A 146 20.09 11.84 16.12
C ASP A 146 19.17 11.54 14.91
N ARG A 147 18.95 10.25 14.59
CA ARG A 147 18.04 9.85 13.50
C ARG A 147 16.59 10.05 13.87
N ALA A 148 16.21 9.80 15.11
CA ALA A 148 14.85 10.05 15.59
C ALA A 148 14.51 11.54 15.54
N GLU A 149 15.43 12.43 15.93
CA GLU A 149 15.25 13.89 15.83
C GLU A 149 15.07 14.32 14.37
N ALA A 150 15.89 13.80 13.46
CA ALA A 150 15.75 14.11 12.03
C ALA A 150 14.42 13.59 11.44
N VAL A 151 13.99 12.37 11.82
CA VAL A 151 12.70 11.82 11.42
C VAL A 151 11.54 12.66 11.98
N GLU A 152 11.62 13.10 13.23
CA GLU A 152 10.60 13.98 13.84
C GLU A 152 10.50 15.30 13.07
N ALA A 153 11.62 15.93 12.74
CA ALA A 153 11.64 17.17 11.97
C ALA A 153 11.10 16.99 10.53
N LEU A 154 11.46 15.89 9.86
CA LEU A 154 10.91 15.52 8.56
C LEU A 154 9.40 15.26 8.63
N ASP A 155 8.94 14.61 9.71
CA ASP A 155 7.52 14.32 9.89
C ASP A 155 6.72 15.59 10.16
N GLU A 156 7.23 16.53 10.96
CA GLU A 156 6.59 17.83 11.18
C GLU A 156 6.42 18.62 9.87
N CYS A 157 7.39 18.53 8.96
CA CYS A 157 7.34 19.17 7.65
C CYS A 157 6.38 18.47 6.66
N TYR A 158 6.48 17.15 6.55
CA TYR A 158 5.97 16.43 5.37
C TYR A 158 4.95 15.37 5.67
N LEU A 159 4.86 14.86 6.91
CA LEU A 159 3.97 13.74 7.24
C LEU A 159 2.52 14.18 7.14
N LYS A 160 1.95 13.99 5.95
CA LYS A 160 0.56 14.29 5.64
C LYS A 160 -0.23 13.00 5.55
N THR A 161 -1.31 12.95 6.32
CA THR A 161 -2.28 11.87 6.23
C THR A 161 -2.82 11.78 4.79
N PRO A 162 -2.73 10.61 4.13
CA PRO A 162 -3.26 10.46 2.79
C PRO A 162 -4.79 10.63 2.79
N PRO A 163 -5.41 10.96 1.64
CA PRO A 163 -6.85 10.95 1.55
C PRO A 163 -7.40 9.56 1.90
N PRO A 164 -8.50 9.46 2.65
CA PRO A 164 -9.08 8.16 2.98
C PRO A 164 -9.46 7.43 1.69
N PRO A 165 -9.35 6.09 1.68
CA PRO A 165 -9.70 5.29 0.51
C PRO A 165 -11.17 5.54 0.13
N LYS A 166 -11.51 5.31 -1.14
CA LYS A 166 -12.88 5.45 -1.62
C LYS A 166 -13.29 4.19 -2.35
N ALA A 167 -14.40 3.59 -1.93
CA ALA A 167 -14.95 2.41 -2.57
C ALA A 167 -16.42 2.56 -2.94
N THR A 168 -16.82 1.89 -4.01
CA THR A 168 -18.22 1.72 -4.38
C THR A 168 -18.63 0.26 -4.22
N ALA A 169 -19.70 0.03 -3.46
CA ALA A 169 -20.23 -1.29 -3.21
C ALA A 169 -21.24 -1.71 -4.30
N ARG A 170 -21.13 -2.95 -4.78
CA ARG A 170 -22.07 -3.57 -5.73
C ARG A 170 -22.56 -4.91 -5.20
N ALA A 171 -23.88 -5.08 -5.23
CA ALA A 171 -24.51 -6.34 -4.87
C ALA A 171 -24.11 -7.47 -5.84
N ALA A 172 -23.52 -8.54 -5.31
CA ALA A 172 -23.19 -9.76 -6.03
C ALA A 172 -23.96 -10.98 -5.45
N TYR A 173 -23.86 -12.14 -6.11
CA TYR A 173 -24.48 -13.36 -5.62
C TYR A 173 -23.75 -13.84 -4.36
N ARG A 174 -24.45 -13.84 -3.20
CA ARG A 174 -23.88 -14.17 -1.87
C ARG A 174 -22.54 -13.47 -1.61
N ALA A 175 -22.42 -12.22 -2.07
CA ALA A 175 -21.25 -11.41 -1.87
C ALA A 175 -21.56 -9.93 -2.10
N VAL A 176 -20.66 -9.08 -1.62
CA VAL A 176 -20.56 -7.67 -1.99
C VAL A 176 -19.23 -7.47 -2.72
N GLU A 177 -19.26 -6.92 -3.93
CA GLU A 177 -18.07 -6.52 -4.66
C GLU A 177 -17.82 -5.03 -4.40
N PHE A 178 -16.64 -4.70 -3.87
CA PHE A 178 -16.20 -3.32 -3.71
C PHE A 178 -15.20 -2.98 -4.81
N THR A 179 -15.42 -1.84 -5.47
CA THR A 179 -14.45 -1.27 -6.42
C THR A 179 -13.87 -0.01 -5.82
N PHE A 180 -12.57 -0.03 -5.55
CA PHE A 180 -11.81 1.11 -5.05
C PHE A 180 -11.40 2.00 -6.22
N THR A 181 -11.61 3.30 -6.08
CA THR A 181 -10.98 4.28 -6.96
C THR A 181 -9.60 4.55 -6.40
N ASN A 182 -8.55 4.40 -7.21
CA ASN A 182 -7.23 4.89 -6.83
C ASN A 182 -7.35 6.38 -6.53
N SER A 183 -7.33 6.74 -5.26
CA SER A 183 -6.89 8.07 -4.84
C SER A 183 -5.37 8.06 -4.91
N ALA A 184 -4.82 7.92 -6.12
CA ALA A 184 -3.44 8.34 -6.34
C ALA A 184 -3.50 9.87 -6.30
N SER A 185 -3.43 10.43 -5.08
CA SER A 185 -2.72 11.69 -4.90
C SER A 185 -1.28 11.45 -5.34
N ALA A 186 -0.57 12.50 -5.78
CA ALA A 186 0.87 12.41 -6.02
C ALA A 186 1.56 11.69 -4.84
N GLY A 187 2.44 10.74 -5.13
CA GLY A 187 3.00 9.77 -4.20
C GLY A 187 2.44 8.34 -4.34
N ASP A 188 3.26 7.34 -4.03
CA ASP A 188 2.97 5.90 -4.10
C ASP A 188 1.98 5.43 -3.00
N VAL A 189 0.76 5.95 -3.01
CA VAL A 189 -0.27 5.55 -2.04
C VAL A 189 -0.72 4.11 -2.31
N VAL A 190 -0.48 3.21 -1.36
CA VAL A 190 -0.91 1.81 -1.43
C VAL A 190 -2.24 1.64 -0.68
N ILE A 191 -3.23 1.03 -1.34
CA ILE A 191 -4.49 0.63 -0.69
C ILE A 191 -4.36 -0.80 -0.20
N ASN A 192 -4.51 -1.01 1.10
CA ASN A 192 -4.62 -2.32 1.75
C ASN A 192 -6.08 -2.61 2.10
N THR A 193 -6.44 -3.89 2.18
CA THR A 193 -7.75 -4.35 2.67
C THR A 193 -7.60 -5.47 3.68
N GLY A 194 -8.60 -5.64 4.55
CA GLY A 194 -8.61 -6.67 5.59
C GLY A 194 -9.06 -6.09 6.91
N GLY A 195 -8.07 -5.82 7.77
CA GLY A 195 -8.21 -5.14 9.05
C GLY A 195 -6.90 -5.15 9.84
N PRO A 196 -6.87 -4.54 11.03
CA PRO A 196 -5.67 -4.43 11.86
C PRO A 196 -4.93 -5.77 12.03
N GLY A 197 -3.62 -5.78 11.77
CA GLY A 197 -2.77 -6.96 11.86
C GLY A 197 -2.92 -7.97 10.70
N SER A 198 -3.73 -7.67 9.68
CA SER A 198 -3.96 -8.57 8.53
C SER A 198 -4.10 -7.81 7.20
N TRP A 199 -3.58 -6.59 7.14
CA TRP A 199 -3.58 -5.75 5.95
C TRP A 199 -2.90 -6.46 4.77
N THR A 200 -3.61 -6.53 3.65
CA THR A 200 -3.08 -7.09 2.40
C THR A 200 -3.20 -6.05 1.29
N PRO A 201 -2.12 -5.78 0.53
CA PRO A 201 -2.18 -4.88 -0.63
C PRO A 201 -3.25 -5.31 -1.62
N LEU A 202 -4.08 -4.35 -2.03
CA LEU A 202 -5.16 -4.58 -2.96
C LEU A 202 -4.58 -4.97 -4.34
N LYS A 203 -4.88 -6.18 -4.80
CA LYS A 203 -4.50 -6.63 -6.14
C LYS A 203 -5.52 -6.11 -7.16
N GLY A 204 -5.14 -5.09 -7.92
CA GLY A 204 -6.03 -4.39 -8.84
C GLY A 204 -6.92 -3.39 -8.10
N GLN A 205 -8.20 -3.31 -8.44
CA GLN A 205 -9.13 -2.29 -7.89
C GLN A 205 -10.33 -2.89 -7.17
N LYS A 206 -10.39 -4.21 -7.02
CA LYS A 206 -11.60 -4.89 -6.57
C LYS A 206 -11.33 -5.90 -5.49
N VAL A 207 -12.21 -5.93 -4.51
CA VAL A 207 -12.29 -6.97 -3.50
C VAL A 207 -13.72 -7.50 -3.42
N LYS A 208 -13.85 -8.80 -3.16
CA LYS A 208 -15.14 -9.47 -3.02
C LYS A 208 -15.25 -10.02 -1.62
N ILE A 209 -16.26 -9.56 -0.90
CA ILE A 209 -16.58 -10.04 0.44
C ILE A 209 -17.75 -10.99 0.33
N ASP A 210 -17.50 -12.27 0.60
CA ASP A 210 -18.53 -13.29 0.60
C ASP A 210 -19.48 -13.10 1.79
N THR A 211 -20.74 -13.44 1.58
CA THR A 211 -21.79 -13.39 2.60
C THR A 211 -22.48 -14.74 2.70
N ASP A 212 -22.86 -15.15 3.89
CA ASP A 212 -23.51 -16.45 4.13
C ASP A 212 -24.79 -16.65 3.31
N GLU A 213 -25.52 -15.57 3.04
CA GLU A 213 -26.77 -15.59 2.28
C GLU A 213 -26.99 -14.30 1.48
N GLY A 214 -27.91 -14.35 0.53
CA GLY A 214 -28.34 -13.22 -0.28
C GLY A 214 -29.15 -12.22 0.53
N GLY A 215 -28.84 -10.93 0.39
CA GLY A 215 -29.45 -9.85 1.17
C GLY A 215 -28.74 -9.59 2.51
N ALA A 216 -27.67 -10.33 2.81
CA ALA A 216 -26.84 -10.06 3.98
C ALA A 216 -25.88 -8.88 3.74
N ARG A 217 -25.51 -8.21 4.83
CA ARG A 217 -24.51 -7.14 4.84
C ARG A 217 -23.10 -7.76 4.79
N GLY A 218 -22.24 -7.20 3.94
CA GLY A 218 -20.80 -7.49 3.92
C GLY A 218 -20.03 -6.18 4.02
N CYS A 219 -18.96 -6.16 4.82
CA CYS A 219 -18.11 -4.99 5.03
C CYS A 219 -16.66 -5.33 4.74
N VAL A 220 -15.88 -4.32 4.38
CA VAL A 220 -14.42 -4.39 4.22
C VAL A 220 -13.81 -3.13 4.80
N GLU A 221 -12.79 -3.30 5.64
CA GLU A 221 -11.92 -2.20 6.03
C GLU A 221 -10.83 -2.03 4.97
N ALA A 222 -10.52 -0.78 4.66
CA ALA A 222 -9.42 -0.43 3.78
C ALA A 222 -8.56 0.67 4.39
N GLN A 223 -7.26 0.60 4.10
CA GLN A 223 -6.25 1.51 4.59
C GLN A 223 -5.49 2.08 3.39
N ALA A 224 -5.39 3.39 3.28
CA ALA A 224 -4.45 4.06 2.40
C ALA A 224 -3.17 4.34 3.19
N VAL A 225 -2.01 3.96 2.66
CA VAL A 225 -0.70 4.19 3.29
C VAL A 225 0.20 4.95 2.33
N THR A 226 0.86 5.98 2.83
CA THR A 226 1.99 6.65 2.19
C THR A 226 3.24 6.34 3.01
N THR A 227 4.25 5.75 2.39
CA THR A 227 5.57 5.52 2.99
C THR A 227 6.52 6.59 2.46
N TYR A 228 7.15 7.33 3.37
CA TYR A 228 8.08 8.40 3.03
C TYR A 228 9.51 7.86 2.93
N PRO A 229 10.42 8.54 2.19
CA PRO A 229 11.79 8.07 1.99
C PRO A 229 12.60 7.85 3.28
N TRP A 230 12.26 8.56 4.35
CA TRP A 230 12.88 8.39 5.67
C TRP A 230 12.28 7.28 6.53
N GLY A 231 11.31 6.53 5.99
CA GLY A 231 10.71 5.35 6.61
C GLY A 231 9.44 5.60 7.42
N SER A 232 9.04 6.85 7.65
CA SER A 232 7.76 7.15 8.29
C SER A 232 6.59 6.77 7.40
N GLU A 233 5.49 6.38 8.02
CA GLU A 233 4.26 6.00 7.34
C GLU A 233 3.10 6.88 7.81
N ALA A 234 2.32 7.40 6.87
CA ALA A 234 1.05 8.06 7.14
C ALA A 234 -0.09 7.21 6.61
N GLU A 235 -1.14 7.02 7.43
CA GLU A 235 -2.26 6.13 7.08
C GLU A 235 -3.64 6.79 7.26
N ALA A 236 -4.58 6.34 6.44
CA ALA A 236 -6.01 6.66 6.59
C ALA A 236 -6.86 5.40 6.40
N VAL A 237 -7.70 5.09 7.39
CA VAL A 237 -8.54 3.88 7.41
C VAL A 237 -10.02 4.26 7.27
N ASP A 238 -10.77 3.47 6.50
CA ASP A 238 -12.23 3.59 6.41
C ASP A 238 -12.90 2.22 6.24
N GLU A 239 -14.17 2.11 6.64
CA GLU A 239 -14.99 0.90 6.52
C GLU A 239 -16.07 1.08 5.44
N PHE A 240 -16.10 0.16 4.47
CA PHE A 240 -17.10 0.14 3.42
C PHE A 240 -18.04 -1.04 3.60
N CYS A 241 -19.34 -0.78 3.61
CA CYS A 241 -20.36 -1.81 3.71
C CYS A 241 -21.34 -1.78 2.53
N GLY A 242 -21.83 -2.94 2.15
CA GLY A 242 -22.90 -3.10 1.18
C GLY A 242 -23.80 -4.28 1.50
N THR A 243 -24.75 -4.54 0.63
CA THR A 243 -25.68 -5.66 0.77
C THR A 243 -25.62 -6.55 -0.48
N SER A 244 -25.52 -7.86 -0.28
CA SER A 244 -25.51 -8.83 -1.37
C SER A 244 -26.87 -8.88 -2.07
N LYS A 245 -26.94 -9.49 -3.27
CA LYS A 245 -28.22 -9.64 -3.98
C LYS A 245 -29.21 -10.42 -3.11
N PRO A 246 -30.47 -9.96 -2.98
CA PRO A 246 -31.44 -10.62 -2.11
C PRO A 246 -31.74 -12.05 -2.56
N LYS A 247 -32.18 -12.90 -1.61
CA LYS A 247 -32.72 -14.23 -1.92
C LYS A 247 -33.85 -14.12 -2.95
N ARG A 248 -33.96 -15.11 -3.84
CA ARG A 248 -35.04 -15.14 -4.82
C ARG A 248 -35.54 -16.55 -5.11
N ILE A 249 -36.81 -16.63 -5.50
CA ILE A 249 -37.44 -17.82 -6.05
C ILE A 249 -38.12 -17.47 -7.37
N TRP A 250 -38.09 -18.37 -8.35
CA TRP A 250 -38.75 -18.15 -9.64
C TRP A 250 -39.11 -19.45 -10.34
N TRP A 251 -40.12 -19.40 -11.21
CA TRP A 251 -40.53 -20.53 -12.03
C TRP A 251 -39.78 -20.56 -13.36
N LYS A 252 -39.35 -21.75 -13.78
CA LYS A 252 -38.76 -21.99 -15.11
C LYS A 252 -39.51 -23.12 -15.82
N LYS A 253 -39.92 -22.88 -17.08
CA LYS A 253 -40.63 -23.88 -17.89
C LYS A 253 -39.71 -25.06 -18.21
N LYS A 254 -40.27 -26.27 -18.18
CA LYS A 254 -39.63 -27.55 -18.52
C LYS A 254 -40.54 -28.35 -19.45
N ARG A 255 -39.95 -29.18 -20.32
CA ARG A 255 -40.69 -30.13 -21.15
C ARG A 255 -41.30 -31.21 -20.24
N CYS A 256 -42.57 -31.56 -20.46
CA CYS A 256 -43.16 -32.71 -19.77
C CYS A 256 -42.53 -34.01 -20.24
N THR A 257 -42.36 -34.93 -19.31
CA THR A 257 -41.71 -36.24 -19.54
C THR A 257 -42.70 -37.33 -19.93
N THR A 258 -44.01 -37.13 -19.78
CA THR A 258 -44.95 -38.25 -19.67
C THR A 258 -46.11 -38.25 -20.66
N GLU A 259 -46.61 -37.11 -21.18
CA GLU A 259 -47.74 -37.10 -22.14
C GLU A 259 -47.75 -35.88 -23.10
N PRO A 260 -48.30 -36.02 -24.33
CA PRO A 260 -48.60 -34.89 -25.21
C PRO A 260 -49.61 -33.93 -24.54
N GLY A 261 -49.31 -32.62 -24.51
CA GLY A 261 -50.22 -31.58 -24.02
C GLY A 261 -50.01 -31.14 -22.57
N CYS A 262 -49.08 -31.73 -21.82
CA CYS A 262 -48.66 -31.25 -20.50
C CYS A 262 -47.58 -30.15 -20.62
N TYR A 263 -47.59 -29.17 -19.71
CA TYR A 263 -46.44 -28.30 -19.45
C TYR A 263 -46.03 -28.36 -17.97
N ALA A 264 -44.71 -28.37 -17.73
CA ALA A 264 -44.14 -28.45 -16.39
C ALA A 264 -43.33 -27.18 -16.07
N PHE A 265 -43.27 -26.82 -14.80
CA PHE A 265 -42.49 -25.72 -14.29
C PHE A 265 -41.67 -26.15 -13.08
N GLN A 266 -40.42 -25.70 -13.01
CA GLN A 266 -39.53 -25.91 -11.88
C GLN A 266 -39.47 -24.65 -11.04
N LEU A 267 -39.72 -24.78 -9.73
CA LEU A 267 -39.50 -23.68 -8.79
C LEU A 267 -38.03 -23.67 -8.39
N HIS A 268 -37.29 -22.68 -8.87
CA HIS A 268 -35.90 -22.47 -8.52
C HIS A 268 -35.76 -21.56 -7.28
N TYR A 269 -34.64 -21.71 -6.59
CA TYR A 269 -34.21 -20.83 -5.50
C TYR A 269 -32.74 -20.44 -5.68
N GLU A 270 -32.38 -19.25 -5.20
CA GLU A 270 -31.02 -18.72 -5.18
C GLU A 270 -30.79 -17.81 -3.96
N GLY A 271 -29.54 -17.79 -3.48
CA GLY A 271 -29.08 -16.91 -2.41
C GLY A 271 -29.43 -17.40 -1.01
N PHE A 272 -29.90 -18.63 -0.83
CA PHE A 272 -30.12 -19.20 0.49
C PHE A 272 -28.79 -19.61 1.14
N ARG A 273 -28.75 -19.66 2.48
CA ARG A 273 -27.56 -20.17 3.18
C ARG A 273 -27.39 -21.66 2.87
N ASP A 274 -26.14 -22.13 2.87
CA ASP A 274 -25.88 -23.55 2.66
C ASP A 274 -26.59 -24.39 3.72
N PHE A 275 -27.22 -25.48 3.28
CA PHE A 275 -28.00 -26.40 4.11
C PHE A 275 -29.20 -25.77 4.86
N GLU A 276 -29.63 -24.57 4.46
CA GLU A 276 -30.86 -23.95 4.97
C GLU A 276 -32.09 -24.77 4.57
N SER A 277 -33.03 -24.98 5.50
CA SER A 277 -34.31 -25.63 5.17
C SER A 277 -35.25 -24.65 4.49
N ILE A 278 -35.65 -24.97 3.25
CA ILE A 278 -36.52 -24.16 2.40
C ILE A 278 -37.88 -24.85 2.32
N THR A 279 -38.91 -24.23 2.91
CA THR A 279 -40.30 -24.68 2.77
C THR A 279 -41.05 -23.78 1.81
N ALA A 280 -41.47 -24.32 0.67
CA ALA A 280 -42.35 -23.66 -0.28
C ALA A 280 -43.80 -24.06 -0.02
N SER A 281 -44.72 -23.09 -0.08
CA SER A 281 -46.17 -23.30 -0.03
C SER A 281 -46.82 -22.77 -1.30
N TYR A 282 -47.87 -23.45 -1.76
CA TYR A 282 -48.51 -23.14 -3.05
C TYR A 282 -49.96 -22.72 -2.89
N THR A 283 -50.39 -21.75 -3.71
CA THR A 283 -51.79 -21.30 -3.77
C THR A 283 -52.22 -21.17 -5.23
N SER A 284 -53.48 -21.48 -5.53
CA SER A 284 -54.07 -21.35 -6.86
C SER A 284 -55.25 -20.38 -6.82
N ASN A 285 -55.27 -19.40 -7.73
CA ASN A 285 -56.35 -18.41 -7.85
C ASN A 285 -56.70 -17.67 -6.55
N GLY A 286 -55.74 -17.51 -5.64
CA GLY A 286 -55.93 -16.85 -4.35
C GLY A 286 -56.55 -17.71 -3.25
N GLY A 287 -56.92 -18.96 -3.55
CA GLY A 287 -57.39 -19.96 -2.59
C GLY A 287 -56.38 -21.08 -2.35
N ASP A 288 -56.88 -22.19 -1.81
CA ASP A 288 -56.09 -23.39 -1.53
C ASP A 288 -55.44 -23.97 -2.79
N CYS A 289 -54.35 -24.71 -2.60
CA CYS A 289 -53.66 -25.32 -3.73
C CYS A 289 -54.48 -26.49 -4.29
N MET A 290 -54.71 -26.47 -5.61
CA MET A 290 -55.45 -27.51 -6.32
C MET A 290 -54.50 -28.64 -6.77
N ALA A 291 -53.89 -29.34 -5.82
CA ALA A 291 -53.05 -30.49 -6.12
C ALA A 291 -53.92 -31.73 -6.40
N VAL A 292 -53.92 -32.22 -7.64
CA VAL A 292 -54.56 -33.50 -8.01
C VAL A 292 -53.71 -34.69 -7.54
N SER A 293 -52.39 -34.50 -7.45
CA SER A 293 -51.42 -35.42 -6.88
C SER A 293 -50.26 -34.64 -6.28
N GLY A 294 -49.85 -34.93 -5.04
CA GLY A 294 -48.76 -34.25 -4.35
C GLY A 294 -49.17 -33.52 -3.08
N ARG A 295 -48.29 -32.67 -2.55
CA ARG A 295 -48.52 -31.84 -1.35
C ARG A 295 -48.60 -30.36 -1.74
N CYS A 296 -49.37 -29.58 -0.99
CA CYS A 296 -49.45 -28.13 -1.18
C CYS A 296 -48.29 -27.34 -0.55
N SER A 297 -47.30 -28.08 -0.05
CA SER A 297 -46.01 -27.57 0.36
C SER A 297 -44.92 -28.62 0.13
N ASP A 298 -43.72 -28.15 -0.16
CA ASP A 298 -42.51 -28.96 -0.24
C ASP A 298 -41.42 -28.34 0.63
N THR A 299 -40.63 -29.19 1.28
CA THR A 299 -39.46 -28.78 2.04
C THR A 299 -38.22 -29.42 1.44
N VAL A 300 -37.21 -28.62 1.15
CA VAL A 300 -35.90 -29.08 0.66
C VAL A 300 -34.79 -28.45 1.48
N THR A 301 -33.62 -29.09 1.52
CA THR A 301 -32.40 -28.49 2.07
C THR A 301 -31.64 -27.79 0.95
N ALA A 302 -31.23 -26.54 1.18
CA ALA A 302 -30.44 -25.77 0.24
C ALA A 302 -29.11 -26.47 -0.05
N ALA A 303 -28.79 -26.68 -1.33
CA ALA A 303 -27.51 -27.26 -1.74
C ALA A 303 -26.34 -26.29 -1.47
N ILE A 304 -25.11 -26.82 -1.46
CA ILE A 304 -23.89 -26.01 -1.43
C ILE A 304 -23.93 -24.98 -2.55
N GLY A 305 -23.62 -23.73 -2.21
CA GLY A 305 -23.72 -22.58 -3.08
C GLY A 305 -25.10 -21.92 -3.05
N GLY A 306 -26.08 -22.40 -2.27
CA GLY A 306 -27.33 -21.70 -2.00
C GLY A 306 -28.32 -21.59 -3.16
N ARG A 307 -28.21 -22.46 -4.16
CA ARG A 307 -29.05 -22.45 -5.38
C ARG A 307 -29.53 -23.85 -5.77
N GLY A 308 -30.73 -23.94 -6.32
CA GLY A 308 -31.28 -25.22 -6.73
C GLY A 308 -32.73 -25.17 -7.21
N THR A 309 -33.41 -26.31 -7.08
CA THR A 309 -34.83 -26.48 -7.41
C THR A 309 -35.55 -27.04 -6.19
N VAL A 310 -36.71 -26.48 -5.85
CA VAL A 310 -37.58 -27.00 -4.78
C VAL A 310 -38.45 -28.13 -5.31
N VAL A 311 -39.21 -27.85 -6.38
CA VAL A 311 -40.18 -28.79 -6.94
C VAL A 311 -40.24 -28.68 -8.46
N THR A 312 -40.64 -29.77 -9.12
CA THR A 312 -41.15 -29.73 -10.49
C THR A 312 -42.66 -29.95 -10.45
N TRP A 313 -43.43 -28.94 -10.84
CA TRP A 313 -44.87 -28.98 -10.86
C TRP A 313 -45.39 -29.12 -12.29
N SER A 314 -46.37 -30.00 -12.51
CA SER A 314 -46.98 -30.22 -13.82
C SER A 314 -48.43 -29.75 -13.82
N PHE A 315 -48.88 -29.18 -14.94
CA PHE A 315 -50.26 -28.74 -15.13
C PHE A 315 -50.89 -29.44 -16.34
N PRO A 316 -52.20 -29.71 -16.31
CA PRO A 316 -52.90 -30.11 -17.52
C PRO A 316 -52.84 -28.96 -18.53
N GLY A 317 -52.78 -29.28 -19.83
CA GLY A 317 -52.71 -28.27 -20.90
C GLY A 317 -53.89 -27.30 -20.92
N SER A 318 -55.00 -27.66 -20.27
CA SER A 318 -56.18 -26.82 -20.09
C SER A 318 -56.12 -25.87 -18.89
N TYR A 319 -55.08 -25.93 -18.04
CA TYR A 319 -55.00 -25.05 -16.89
C TYR A 319 -54.80 -23.60 -17.32
N GLN A 320 -55.73 -22.74 -16.92
CA GLN A 320 -55.59 -21.28 -17.02
C GLN A 320 -55.86 -20.72 -15.63
N GLY A 321 -54.83 -20.21 -14.95
CA GLY A 321 -54.97 -19.76 -13.58
C GLY A 321 -53.73 -19.06 -13.03
N ASN A 322 -53.85 -18.58 -11.79
CA ASN A 322 -52.80 -17.89 -11.06
C ASN A 322 -52.19 -18.81 -10.03
N PHE A 323 -51.10 -19.49 -10.40
CA PHE A 323 -50.35 -20.34 -9.49
C PHE A 323 -49.21 -19.55 -8.84
N VAL A 324 -49.12 -19.61 -7.51
CA VAL A 324 -48.14 -18.83 -6.73
C VAL A 324 -47.44 -19.73 -5.72
N ALA A 325 -46.10 -19.68 -5.72
CA ALA A 325 -45.27 -20.21 -4.65
C ALA A 325 -44.90 -19.10 -3.65
N ARG A 326 -44.84 -19.46 -2.37
CA ARG A 326 -44.29 -18.63 -1.29
C ARG A 326 -43.24 -19.40 -0.51
N VAL A 327 -42.11 -18.75 -0.24
CA VAL A 327 -41.04 -19.23 0.66
C VAL A 327 -40.73 -18.10 1.63
N GLY A 328 -41.19 -18.23 2.88
CA GLY A 328 -41.17 -17.10 3.83
C GLY A 328 -41.85 -15.86 3.24
N LYS A 329 -41.10 -14.75 3.13
CA LYS A 329 -41.57 -13.49 2.52
C LYS A 329 -41.44 -13.46 0.99
N LEU A 330 -40.74 -14.41 0.37
CA LEU A 330 -40.58 -14.46 -1.08
C LEU A 330 -41.83 -15.01 -1.74
N LYS A 331 -42.18 -14.46 -2.90
CA LYS A 331 -43.35 -14.87 -3.68
C LYS A 331 -42.98 -14.95 -5.15
N SER A 332 -43.37 -16.02 -5.82
CA SER A 332 -43.24 -16.12 -7.28
C SER A 332 -44.51 -16.67 -7.90
N ARG A 333 -45.02 -15.95 -8.90
CA ARG A 333 -46.15 -16.36 -9.72
C ARG A 333 -45.63 -17.07 -10.95
N LEU A 334 -46.28 -18.16 -11.31
CA LEU A 334 -46.01 -18.89 -12.54
C LEU A 334 -46.30 -17.99 -13.75
N PRO A 335 -45.38 -17.88 -14.73
CA PRO A 335 -45.62 -17.12 -15.94
C PRO A 335 -46.59 -17.91 -16.85
N ASN A 336 -47.77 -17.34 -17.09
CA ASN A 336 -48.79 -17.91 -17.98
C ASN A 336 -48.42 -17.69 -19.45
#